data_AF-A0A6I2U5W3-F1
#
_entry.id   AF-A0A6I2U5W3-F1
#
_cell.length_a   1.000
_cell.length_b   1.000
_cell.length_c   1.000
_cell.angle_alpha   90.00
_cell.angle_beta   90.00
_cell.angle_gamma   90.00
#
_symmetry.space_group_name_H-M   'P 1'
#
loop_
_entity.id
_entity.type
_entity.pdbx_description
1 polymer ?
#
loop_
_entity_poly.entity_id
_entity_poly.type
_entity_poly.pdbx_seq_one_letter_code
_entity_poly.pdbx_strand_id
1 'polypeptide(L)' 'MTRATGRLQDAYEILQRSERYILCRSKAANPRHTYATMKLDAQGHAYDIRVHSTFEAAEHEYWELRFPQLRA' A
#
# COMPACT_ATOMS: atom_id res chain seq x y z
N MET A 1 -15.74 11.13 8.99
CA MET A 1 -14.57 10.30 9.35
C MET A 1 -13.34 10.93 8.74
N THR A 2 -12.48 11.51 9.57
CA THR A 2 -11.24 12.15 9.14
C THR A 2 -10.28 11.05 8.66
N ARG A 3 -9.89 11.07 7.38
CA ARG A 3 -8.83 10.20 6.86
C ARG A 3 -7.55 10.52 7.64
N ALA A 4 -7.03 9.54 8.37
CA ALA A 4 -5.71 9.65 8.99
C ALA A 4 -4.66 9.55 7.87
N THR A 5 -4.14 10.69 7.44
CA THR A 5 -3.01 10.76 6.51
C THR A 5 -1.74 10.47 7.32
N GLY A 6 -1.18 9.27 7.18
CA GLY A 6 0.11 8.90 7.76
C GLY A 6 1.27 9.37 6.87
N ARG A 7 2.43 9.68 7.43
CA ARG A 7 3.63 9.97 6.64
C ARG A 7 4.29 8.65 6.22
N LEU A 8 4.82 8.58 5.00
CA LEU A 8 5.48 7.38 4.45
C LEU A 8 6.62 6.87 5.33
N GLN A 9 7.35 7.78 5.96
CA GLN A 9 8.46 7.47 6.86
C GLN A 9 8.05 6.73 8.14
N ASP A 10 6.75 6.78 8.51
CA ASP A 10 6.25 6.23 9.77
C ASP A 10 5.82 4.75 9.63
N ALA A 11 5.80 4.19 8.43
CA ALA A 11 5.16 2.89 8.23
C ALA A 11 5.77 2.07 7.07
N TYR A 12 6.22 0.85 7.39
CA TYR A 12 6.58 -0.26 6.49
C TYR A 12 7.88 -0.12 5.66
N GLU A 13 8.45 -1.26 5.25
CA GLU A 13 9.37 -1.34 4.11
C GLU A 13 8.58 -1.07 2.83
N ILE A 14 8.93 0.00 2.14
CA ILE A 14 8.27 0.49 0.94
C ILE A 14 8.89 -0.19 -0.27
N LEU A 15 8.12 -1.04 -0.94
CA LEU A 15 8.45 -1.60 -2.24
C LEU A 15 7.83 -0.69 -3.31
N GLN A 16 8.63 0.27 -3.81
CA GLN A 16 8.16 1.19 -4.84
C GLN A 16 8.06 0.48 -6.19
N ARG A 17 6.84 0.46 -6.76
CA ARG A 17 6.62 0.00 -8.13
C ARG A 17 5.84 1.01 -8.99
N SER A 18 5.38 2.14 -8.43
CA SER A 18 4.82 3.26 -9.20
C SER A 18 4.80 4.59 -8.41
N GLU A 19 4.66 5.72 -9.11
CA GLU A 19 4.57 7.07 -8.51
C GLU A 19 3.33 7.28 -7.62
N ARG A 20 2.23 6.52 -7.82
CA ARG A 20 0.93 6.77 -7.15
C ARG A 20 0.47 5.67 -6.21
N TYR A 21 1.10 4.50 -6.28
CA TYR A 21 0.75 3.32 -5.50
C TYR A 21 1.99 2.67 -4.94
N ILE A 22 1.90 2.26 -3.68
CA ILE A 22 3.00 1.64 -2.94
C ILE A 22 2.52 0.31 -2.35
N LEU A 23 3.41 -0.68 -2.42
CA LEU A 23 3.29 -1.94 -1.70
C LEU A 23 4.22 -1.90 -0.48
N CYS A 24 3.68 -2.18 0.69
CA CYS A 24 4.35 -2.07 1.97
C CYS A 24 4.51 -3.45 2.62
N ARG A 25 5.66 -3.70 3.27
CA ARG A 25 5.94 -4.90 4.08
C ARG A 25 6.28 -4.54 5.52
N SER A 26 5.67 -5.22 6.50
CA SER A 26 5.90 -4.95 7.93
C SER A 26 7.38 -5.16 8.30
N LYS A 27 7.98 -4.20 9.02
CA LYS A 27 9.42 -4.18 9.35
C LYS A 27 9.78 -4.93 10.65
N ALA A 28 8.91 -4.91 11.67
CA ALA A 28 8.96 -5.77 12.87
C ALA A 28 7.76 -5.48 13.80
N ALA A 29 7.39 -6.45 14.66
CA ALA A 29 6.43 -6.39 15.77
C ALA A 29 4.94 -6.71 15.52
N ASN A 30 4.55 -7.20 14.33
CA ASN A 30 3.24 -7.81 14.15
C ASN A 30 3.43 -9.35 14.10
N PRO A 31 2.78 -10.16 14.96
CA PRO A 31 2.96 -11.63 14.98
C PRO A 31 2.54 -12.31 13.67
N ARG A 32 1.89 -11.58 12.77
CA ARG A 32 1.59 -11.99 11.40
C ARG A 32 2.21 -10.98 10.45
N HIS A 33 2.96 -11.47 9.46
CA HIS A 33 3.42 -10.64 8.36
C HIS A 33 2.21 -9.94 7.74
N THR A 34 2.25 -8.62 7.72
CA THR A 34 1.18 -7.78 7.16
C THR A 34 1.76 -6.97 6.02
N TYR A 35 1.03 -6.98 4.91
CA TYR A 35 1.33 -6.21 3.71
C TYR A 35 0.30 -5.11 3.59
N ALA A 36 0.63 -4.00 2.94
CA ALA A 36 -0.36 -2.97 2.70
C ALA A 36 -0.24 -2.36 1.31
N THR A 37 -1.38 -2.06 0.70
CA THR A 37 -1.46 -1.21 -0.49
C THR A 37 -1.83 0.20 -0.04
N MET A 38 -1.19 1.21 -0.63
CA MET A 38 -1.41 2.62 -0.30
C MET A 38 -1.46 3.46 -1.57
N LYS A 39 -2.29 4.51 -1.56
CA LYS A 39 -2.33 5.53 -2.62
C LYS A 39 -1.60 6.79 -2.18
N LEU A 40 -0.96 7.47 -3.12
CA LEU A 40 -0.31 8.76 -2.89
C LEU A 40 -1.11 9.89 -3.50
N ASP A 41 -1.21 11.01 -2.77
CA ASP A 41 -1.72 12.27 -3.31
C ASP A 41 -0.62 12.99 -4.12
N ALA A 42 -0.95 14.16 -4.68
CA ALA A 42 -0.01 14.95 -5.47
C ALA A 42 1.17 15.50 -4.64
N GLN A 43 1.05 15.49 -3.31
CA GLN A 43 2.04 15.96 -2.36
C GLN A 43 2.85 14.79 -1.77
N GLY A 44 2.58 13.55 -2.19
CA GLY A 44 3.25 12.35 -1.70
C GLY A 44 2.74 11.84 -0.35
N HIS A 45 1.58 12.30 0.13
CA HIS A 45 0.98 11.75 1.34
C HIS A 45 0.19 10.48 1.06
N ALA A 46 0.31 9.51 1.96
CA ALA A 46 -0.38 8.24 1.84
C ALA A 46 -1.85 8.32 2.32
N TYR A 47 -2.77 7.76 1.53
CA TYR A 47 -4.18 7.60 1.86
C TYR A 47 -4.75 6.29 1.28
N ASP A 48 -5.98 5.93 1.69
CA ASP A 48 -6.66 4.69 1.27
C ASP A 48 -5.79 3.43 1.50
N ILE A 49 -5.28 3.32 2.73
CA ILE A 49 -4.37 2.26 3.16
C ILE A 49 -5.19 0.99 3.40
N ARG A 50 -4.85 -0.10 2.71
CA ARG A 50 -5.49 -1.41 2.87
C ARG A 50 -4.46 -2.43 3.32
N VAL A 51 -4.80 -3.22 4.33
CA VAL A 51 -3.89 -4.19 4.94
C VAL A 51 -4.29 -5.59 4.54
N HIS A 52 -3.31 -6.40 4.19
CA HIS A 52 -3.45 -7.79 3.76
C HIS A 52 -2.61 -8.72 4.61
N SER A 53 -3.09 -9.95 4.74
CA SER A 53 -2.43 -11.01 5.51
C SER A 53 -1.38 -11.78 4.70
N THR A 54 -1.39 -11.66 3.36
CA THR A 54 -0.43 -12.32 2.46
C THR A 54 0.12 -11.34 1.43
N PHE A 55 1.29 -11.65 0.88
CA PHE A 55 1.93 -10.82 -0.14
C PHE A 55 1.14 -10.86 -1.44
N GLU A 56 0.69 -12.05 -1.83
CA GLU A 56 -0.02 -12.31 -3.09
C GLU A 56 -1.33 -11.52 -3.16
N ALA A 57 -2.06 -11.42 -2.05
CA ALA A 57 -3.29 -10.63 -1.99
C ALA A 57 -3.01 -9.13 -2.14
N ALA A 58 -1.95 -8.64 -1.51
CA ALA A 58 -1.55 -7.23 -1.61
C ALA A 58 -0.99 -6.89 -3.01
N GLU A 59 -0.20 -7.78 -3.59
CA GLU A 59 0.34 -7.63 -4.95
C GLU A 59 -0.77 -7.68 -5.99
N HIS A 60 -1.74 -8.59 -5.85
CA HIS A 60 -2.90 -8.65 -6.73
C HIS A 60 -3.72 -7.35 -6.69
N GLU A 61 -4.10 -6.88 -5.50
CA GLU A 61 -4.84 -5.61 -5.38
C GLU A 61 -4.01 -4.42 -5.91
N TYR A 62 -2.71 -4.40 -5.64
CA TYR A 62 -1.80 -3.40 -6.19
C TYR A 62 -1.84 -3.36 -7.72
N TRP A 63 -1.77 -4.51 -8.38
CA TRP A 63 -1.87 -4.61 -9.83
C TRP A 63 -3.23 -4.16 -10.36
N GLU A 64 -4.32 -4.56 -9.71
CA GLU A 64 -5.69 -4.12 -10.08
C GLU A 64 -5.88 -2.60 -9.95
N LEU A 65 -5.33 -2.01 -8.88
CA LEU A 65 -5.39 -0.56 -8.66
C LEU A 65 -4.52 0.21 -9.66
N ARG A 66 -3.39 -0.36 -10.06
CA ARG A 66 -2.44 0.29 -10.97
C ARG A 66 -2.86 0.18 -12.44
N PHE A 67 -3.45 -0.94 -12.83
CA PHE A 67 -3.83 -1.21 -14.22
C PHE A 67 -5.30 -1.64 -14.33
N PRO A 68 -6.26 -0.77 -13.95
CA PRO A 68 -7.68 -1.09 -14.07
C PRO A 68 -8.08 -1.44 -15.52
N GLN A 69 -7.34 -0.93 -16.51
CA GLN A 69 -7.55 -1.18 -17.94
C GLN A 69 -7.16 -2.59 -18.42
N LEU A 70 -6.40 -3.37 -17.62
CA LEU A 70 -6.01 -4.74 -17.97
C LEU A 70 -7.00 -5.79 -17.46
N ARG A 71 -8.13 -5.38 -16.85
CA ARG A 71 -9.24 -6.26 -16.41
C ARG A 71 -10.22 -6.63 -17.53
N ALA A 72 -9.93 -6.26 -18.79
CA ALA A 72 -10.78 -6.50 -19.95
C ALA A 72 -10.69 -7.95 -20.46
#